data_AF-A0A352V7N0-F1
#
_entry.id   AF-A0A352V7N0-F1
#
_cell.length_a   1.000
_cell.length_b   1.000
_cell.length_c   1.000
_cell.angle_alpha   90.00
_cell.angle_beta   90.00
_cell.angle_gamma   90.00
#
_symmetry.space_group_name_H-M   'P 1'
#
loop_
_entity.id
_entity.type
_entity.pdbx_description
1 polymer ?
#
loop_
_entity_poly.entity_id
_entity_poly.type
_entity_poly.pdbx_seq_one_letter_code
_entity_poly.pdbx_strand_id
1 'polypeptide(L)' 'MLKKEIGIRIKSTEMLTDNDLMPFGKYKGEKMVNVPATYLLFMKDKIKNKKILEYIEDNIDVLDFEVNSINNKN' A
#
# COMPACT_ATOMS: atom_id res chain seq x y z
N MET A 1 -19.18 -30.96 -18.69
CA MET A 1 -17.92 -30.57 -19.38
C MET A 1 -18.06 -29.11 -19.74
N LEU A 2 -17.24 -28.17 -19.29
CA LEU A 2 -15.80 -28.24 -19.09
C LEU A 2 -15.35 -27.72 -17.72
N LYS A 3 -14.48 -28.48 -17.05
CA LYS A 3 -13.55 -27.97 -16.05
C LYS A 3 -12.35 -27.39 -16.81
N LYS A 4 -11.95 -26.14 -16.54
CA LYS A 4 -10.55 -25.71 -16.67
C LYS A 4 -10.30 -24.48 -15.80
N GLU A 5 -9.21 -24.59 -15.04
CA GLU A 5 -8.76 -23.75 -13.94
C GLU A 5 -8.36 -22.33 -14.37
N ILE A 6 -8.69 -21.34 -13.52
CA ILE A 6 -7.78 -20.24 -13.17
C ILE A 6 -8.03 -19.90 -11.70
N GLY A 7 -6.98 -19.97 -10.88
CA GLY A 7 -7.02 -19.72 -9.45
C GLY A 7 -7.29 -18.26 -9.13
N ILE A 8 -8.54 -17.83 -9.28
CA ILE A 8 -8.98 -16.53 -8.79
C ILE A 8 -9.19 -16.69 -7.29
N ARG A 9 -8.13 -16.40 -6.51
CA ARG A 9 -8.28 -16.03 -5.11
C ARG A 9 -9.35 -14.94 -5.08
N ILE A 10 -10.53 -15.28 -4.59
CA ILE A 10 -11.56 -14.29 -4.28
C ILE A 10 -10.93 -13.39 -3.21
N LYS A 11 -10.30 -12.27 -3.60
CA LYS A 11 -9.82 -11.22 -2.69
C LYS A 11 -11.09 -10.51 -2.18
N SER A 12 -11.87 -11.22 -1.36
CA SER A 12 -13.02 -10.68 -0.65
C SER A 12 -12.49 -9.82 0.50
N THR A 13 -12.17 -8.57 0.19
CA THR A 13 -12.09 -7.37 1.06
C THR A 13 -11.43 -6.27 0.22
N GLU A 14 -12.13 -5.18 -0.04
CA GLU A 14 -11.60 -4.05 -0.83
C GLU A 14 -10.25 -3.59 -0.26
N MET A 15 -9.22 -3.74 -1.10
CA MET A 15 -7.88 -3.19 -0.87
C MET A 15 -7.99 -1.67 -0.87
N LEU A 16 -7.15 -1.00 -0.09
CA LEU A 16 -7.09 0.45 -0.17
C LEU A 16 -6.60 0.85 -1.56
N THR A 17 -7.11 1.97 -2.03
CA THR A 17 -6.74 2.64 -3.28
C THR A 17 -6.18 4.02 -2.96
N ASP A 18 -5.62 4.67 -3.96
CA ASP A 18 -5.11 6.04 -3.86
C ASP A 18 -6.12 7.06 -3.33
N ASN A 19 -7.41 6.82 -3.54
CA ASN A 19 -8.49 7.72 -3.11
C ASN A 19 -9.02 7.41 -1.72
N ASP A 20 -8.67 6.26 -1.13
CA ASP A 20 -9.07 5.93 0.22
C ASP A 20 -8.31 6.79 1.24
N LEU A 21 -8.94 6.99 2.40
CA LEU A 21 -8.34 7.79 3.46
C LEU A 21 -7.48 6.92 4.38
N MET A 22 -6.30 7.41 4.72
CA MET A 22 -5.44 6.82 5.74
C MET A 22 -6.21 6.73 7.07
N PRO A 23 -6.40 5.53 7.63
CA PRO A 23 -7.34 5.34 8.73
C PRO A 23 -6.81 5.80 10.09
N PHE A 24 -5.49 5.96 10.25
CA PHE A 24 -4.87 6.34 11.52
C PHE A 24 -3.48 6.96 11.39
N GLY A 25 -2.93 7.40 12.53
CA GLY A 25 -1.58 7.94 12.63
C GLY A 25 -1.48 9.40 12.22
N LYS A 26 -0.27 9.86 11.91
CA LYS A 26 0.04 11.27 11.61
C LYS A 26 -0.74 11.81 10.41
N TYR A 27 -0.96 10.96 9.39
CA TYR A 27 -1.64 11.32 8.14
C TYR A 27 -3.10 10.87 8.10
N LYS A 28 -3.73 10.63 9.27
CA LYS A 28 -5.14 10.20 9.32
C LYS A 28 -6.03 11.17 8.55
N GLY A 29 -6.89 10.64 7.68
CA GLY A 29 -7.82 11.44 6.87
C GLY A 29 -7.23 11.95 5.55
N GLU A 30 -5.93 11.77 5.31
CA GLU A 30 -5.31 12.04 4.01
C GLU A 30 -5.56 10.90 3.04
N LYS A 31 -5.65 11.21 1.74
CA LYS A 31 -5.68 10.20 0.68
C LYS A 31 -4.40 9.37 0.70
N MET A 32 -4.49 8.06 0.46
CA MET A 32 -3.34 7.16 0.47
C MET A 32 -2.19 7.63 -0.45
N VAL A 33 -2.52 8.13 -1.65
CA VAL A 33 -1.54 8.66 -2.60
C VAL A 33 -0.82 9.92 -2.11
N ASN A 34 -1.42 10.66 -1.16
CA ASN A 34 -0.81 11.84 -0.57
C ASN A 34 0.04 11.50 0.67
N VAL A 35 0.03 10.25 1.14
CA VAL A 35 0.84 9.82 2.28
C VAL A 35 2.28 9.60 1.81
N PRO A 36 3.29 10.23 2.45
CA PRO A 36 4.67 10.09 2.00
C PRO A 36 5.16 8.63 2.01
N ALA A 37 5.87 8.22 0.95
CA ALA A 37 6.41 6.87 0.83
C ALA A 37 7.30 6.46 2.02
N THR A 38 8.13 7.37 2.52
CA THR A 38 8.96 7.14 3.72
C THR A 38 8.13 6.76 4.95
N TYR A 39 6.94 7.35 5.11
CA TYR A 39 6.05 7.05 6.22
C TYR A 39 5.35 5.70 6.02
N LEU A 40 4.90 5.41 4.80
CA LEU A 40 4.29 4.12 4.46
C LEU A 40 5.28 2.96 4.69
N LEU A 41 6.51 3.07 4.19
CA LEU A 41 7.56 2.07 4.40
C LEU A 41 7.93 1.92 5.87
N PHE A 42 8.05 3.02 6.62
CA PHE A 42 8.27 2.97 8.08
C PHE A 42 7.14 2.26 8.84
N MET A 43 5.91 2.38 8.35
CA MET A 43 4.74 1.74 8.97
C MET A 43 4.65 0.25 8.69
N LYS A 44 5.21 -0.24 7.58
CA LYS A 44 5.17 -1.64 7.15
C LYS A 44 5.51 -2.61 8.29
N ASP A 45 6.54 -2.31 9.07
CA ASP A 45 7.00 -3.18 10.16
C ASP A 45 6.35 -2.89 11.53
N LYS A 46 5.51 -1.85 11.62
CA LYS A 46 4.96 -1.33 12.88
C LYS A 46 3.49 -1.61 13.09
N ILE A 47 2.77 -1.95 12.03
CA ILE A 47 1.32 -2.10 12.06
C ILE A 47 0.92 -3.52 11.65
N LYS A 48 -0.24 -3.96 12.17
CA LYS A 48 -0.87 -5.24 11.78
C LYS A 48 -2.10 -5.03 10.89
N ASN A 49 -2.31 -3.82 10.38
CA ASN A 49 -3.46 -3.53 9.55
C ASN A 49 -3.24 -4.10 8.14
N LYS A 50 -3.86 -5.27 7.90
CA LYS A 50 -3.73 -6.02 6.65
C LYS A 50 -4.01 -5.18 5.40
N LYS A 51 -5.00 -4.28 5.43
CA LYS A 51 -5.36 -3.47 4.25
C LYS A 51 -4.25 -2.48 3.87
N ILE A 52 -3.60 -1.88 4.86
CA ILE A 52 -2.48 -0.96 4.62
C ILE A 52 -1.25 -1.75 4.17
N LEU A 53 -0.97 -2.89 4.80
CA LEU A 53 0.15 -3.74 4.39
C LEU A 53 -0.01 -4.20 2.94
N GLU A 54 -1.21 -4.64 2.57
CA GLU A 54 -1.53 -5.03 1.20
C GLU A 54 -1.39 -3.86 0.21
N TYR A 55 -1.80 -2.64 0.57
CA TYR A 55 -1.55 -1.45 -0.27
C TYR A 55 -0.06 -1.15 -0.44
N ILE A 56 0.71 -1.24 0.65
CA ILE A 56 2.16 -1.00 0.62
C ILE A 56 2.85 -2.08 -0.23
N GLU A 57 2.46 -3.34 -0.08
CA GLU A 57 3.02 -4.46 -0.85
C GLU A 57 2.71 -4.34 -2.34
N ASP A 58 1.47 -3.98 -2.70
CA ASP A 58 1.08 -3.79 -4.11
C ASP A 58 1.78 -2.57 -4.76
N ASN A 59 2.28 -1.62 -3.97
CA ASN A 59 2.97 -0.40 -4.45
C ASN A 59 4.47 -0.34 -4.09
N ILE A 60 5.07 -1.43 -3.59
CA ILE A 60 6.39 -1.38 -2.93
C ILE A 60 7.49 -0.84 -3.85
N ASP A 61 7.49 -1.23 -5.13
CA ASP A 61 8.51 -0.82 -6.10
C ASP A 61 8.51 0.69 -6.33
N VAL A 62 7.31 1.30 -6.39
CA VAL A 62 7.14 2.75 -6.57
C VAL A 62 7.56 3.49 -5.31
N LEU A 63 7.13 3.00 -4.14
CA LEU A 63 7.48 3.59 -2.85
C LEU A 63 9.00 3.58 -2.61
N ASP A 64 9.67 2.46 -2.91
CA ASP A 64 11.13 2.35 -2.81
C ASP A 64 11.84 3.26 -3.80
N PHE A 65 11.33 3.38 -5.04
CA PHE A 65 11.87 4.29 -6.04
C PHE A 65 11.78 5.76 -5.59
N GLU A 66 10.65 6.18 -5.04
CA GLU A 66 10.45 7.54 -4.53
C GLU A 66 11.44 7.88 -3.41
N VAL A 67 11.60 6.98 -2.44
CA VAL A 67 12.54 7.18 -1.32
C VAL A 67 13.99 7.25 -1.82
N ASN A 68 14.40 6.34 -2.71
CA ASN A 68 15.75 6.35 -3.27
C ASN A 68 16.02 7.59 -4.13
N SER A 69 15.02 8.05 -4.89
CA SER A 69 15.11 9.26 -5.71
C SER A 69 15.23 10.54 -4.88
N ILE A 70 14.67 10.56 -3.67
CA ILE A 70 14.85 11.66 -2.71
C ILE A 70 16.27 11.65 -2.15
N ASN A 71 16.78 10.48 -1.76
CA ASN A 71 18.12 10.36 -1.17
C ASN A 71 19.25 10.73 -2.14
N ASN A 72 19.10 10.44 -3.43
CA ASN A 72 20.09 10.78 -4.46
C ASN A 72 20.09 12.26 -4.89
N LYS A 73 19.16 13.07 -4.38
CA LYS A 73 19.05 14.51 -4.67
C LYS A 73 19.64 15.41 -3.56
N ASN A 74 20.16 14.81 -2.50
CA ASN A 74 20.79 15.49 -1.36
C ASN A 74 22.30 15.22 -1.34
#